data_AF-A0A1C5CYY5-F1
#
_entry.id   AF-A0A1C5CYY5-F1
#
_cell.length_a   1.000
_cell.length_b   1.000
_cell.length_c   1.000
_cell.angle_alpha   90.00
_cell.angle_beta   90.00
_cell.angle_gamma   90.00
#
_symmetry.space_group_name_H-M   'P 1'
#
loop_
_entity.id
_entity.type
_entity.pdbx_description
1 polymer ?
#
loop_
_entity_poly.entity_id
_entity_poly.type
_entity_poly.pdbx_seq_one_letter_code
_entity_poly.pdbx_strand_id
1 'polypeptide(L)'
;MREPVELRRQRILSVVESRGAVKVSVLAAELDVSVVTIRRDVEELARAGRLRRGHGVARPVREAQPPAAVPASRSEEPGGDGGAVALVVPERHSYLYETLHGARTVLEESGMRIALHIAPQSAGAERPLVERALADGARGLLIAPRWRNACSEELDYGWLAGLGVPTVLMERRPRPGSALHALDSVCSDHWYGTHLAVEHLVSLGHRRIVLAARDDSPTARSIRAAFAEIAAARPEVEDWSVVLSSPQAVPGPGPDSPAAGGGAAVESAAPPPPRPTAAPLSTWPRCCGSGAPRRRCCTAMWTR
;
A
#
# COMPACT_ATOMS: atom_id res chain seq x y z
N MET A 1 -17.59 5.50 22.52
CA MET A 1 -17.64 6.98 22.45
C MET A 1 -18.19 7.37 21.09
N ARG A 2 -19.20 8.24 21.00
CA ARG A 2 -19.69 8.75 19.70
C ARG A 2 -18.63 9.67 19.10
N GLU A 3 -18.25 9.45 17.84
CA GLU A 3 -17.36 10.35 17.11
C GLU A 3 -17.96 11.77 17.07
N PRO A 4 -17.18 12.83 17.38
CA PRO A 4 -17.62 14.22 17.28
C PRO A 4 -18.13 14.53 15.87
N VAL A 5 -19.26 15.25 15.80
CA VAL A 5 -19.96 15.54 14.54
C VAL A 5 -19.07 16.35 13.58
N GLU A 6 -18.28 17.27 14.12
CA GLU A 6 -17.38 18.15 13.40
C GLU A 6 -16.26 17.35 12.71
N LEU A 7 -15.70 16.36 13.40
CA LEU A 7 -14.64 15.50 12.87
C LEU A 7 -15.17 14.63 11.72
N ARG A 8 -16.38 14.08 11.87
CA ARG A 8 -17.05 13.34 10.79
C ARG A 8 -17.31 14.21 9.57
N ARG A 9 -17.75 15.46 9.76
CA ARG A 9 -17.99 16.42 8.67
C ARG A 9 -16.72 16.80 7.93
N GLN A 10 -15.62 17.00 8.64
CA GLN A 10 -14.29 17.23 8.03
C GLN A 10 -13.86 16.04 7.17
N ARG A 11 -14.08 14.81 7.66
CA ARG A 11 -13.78 13.58 6.90
C ARG A 11 -14.64 13.45 5.64
N ILE A 12 -15.94 13.77 5.71
CA ILE A 12 -16.82 13.80 4.54
C ILE A 12 -16.28 14.78 3.47
N LEU A 13 -15.86 15.97 3.88
CA LEU A 13 -15.33 16.98 2.96
C LEU A 13 -14.02 16.54 2.31
N SER A 14 -13.07 16.02 3.09
CA SER A 14 -11.81 15.48 2.57
C SER A 14 -12.04 14.39 1.52
N VAL A 15 -12.98 13.45 1.78
CA VAL A 15 -13.33 12.38 0.83
C VAL A 15 -14.00 12.92 -0.44
N VAL A 16 -14.83 13.97 -0.33
CA VAL A 16 -15.53 14.53 -1.49
C VAL A 16 -14.62 15.47 -2.31
N GLU A 17 -13.78 16.27 -1.68
CA GLU A 17 -12.79 17.13 -2.35
C GLU A 17 -11.76 16.31 -3.12
N SER A 18 -11.30 15.19 -2.55
CA SER A 18 -10.32 14.30 -3.18
C SER A 18 -10.88 13.50 -4.36
N ARG A 19 -12.13 13.03 -4.27
CA ARG A 19 -12.74 12.15 -5.31
C ARG A 19 -13.65 12.88 -6.29
N GLY A 20 -13.95 14.16 -6.04
CA GLY A 20 -14.96 14.88 -6.79
C GLY A 20 -16.36 14.39 -6.42
N ALA A 21 -16.88 13.37 -7.09
CA ALA A 21 -18.26 12.90 -6.92
C ALA A 21 -18.31 11.57 -6.16
N VAL A 22 -18.92 11.54 -4.97
CA VAL A 22 -18.99 10.34 -4.12
C VAL A 22 -20.43 10.02 -3.73
N LYS A 23 -20.85 8.76 -3.88
CA LYS A 23 -22.16 8.28 -3.43
C LYS A 23 -22.23 8.28 -1.91
N VAL A 24 -23.37 8.71 -1.36
CA VAL A 24 -23.64 8.74 0.09
C VAL A 24 -23.52 7.35 0.72
N SER A 25 -23.89 6.28 -0.02
CA SER A 25 -23.72 4.90 0.46
C SER A 25 -22.26 4.48 0.59
N VAL A 26 -21.38 5.01 -0.25
CA VAL A 26 -19.93 4.74 -0.18
C VAL A 26 -19.31 5.49 0.99
N LEU A 27 -19.70 6.76 1.19
CA LEU A 27 -19.30 7.54 2.37
C LEU A 27 -19.73 6.88 3.68
N ALA A 28 -20.94 6.30 3.72
CA ALA A 28 -21.46 5.59 4.89
C ALA A 28 -20.64 4.33 5.22
N ALA A 29 -20.33 3.53 4.21
CA ALA A 29 -19.50 2.33 4.40
C ALA A 29 -18.06 2.68 4.79
N GLU A 30 -17.50 3.76 4.25
CA GLU A 30 -16.10 4.16 4.49
C GLU A 30 -15.90 4.82 5.86
N LEU A 31 -16.90 5.54 6.35
CA LEU A 31 -16.86 6.21 7.65
C LEU A 31 -17.46 5.36 8.78
N ASP A 32 -17.91 4.13 8.48
CA ASP A 32 -18.59 3.21 9.40
C ASP A 32 -19.77 3.87 10.15
N VAL A 33 -20.58 4.62 9.39
CA VAL A 33 -21.68 5.43 9.89
C VAL A 33 -22.93 5.16 9.07
N SER A 34 -24.11 5.17 9.71
CA SER A 34 -25.36 4.89 9.01
C SER A 34 -25.60 5.86 7.83
N VAL A 35 -26.17 5.35 6.75
CA VAL A 35 -26.52 6.13 5.55
C VAL A 35 -27.37 7.35 5.90
N VAL A 36 -28.27 7.22 6.88
CA VAL A 36 -29.12 8.32 7.37
C VAL A 36 -28.29 9.44 8.01
N THR A 37 -27.26 9.10 8.78
CA THR A 37 -26.38 10.08 9.43
C THR A 37 -25.51 10.81 8.41
N ILE A 38 -24.90 10.08 7.46
CA ILE A 38 -24.15 10.72 6.36
C ILE A 38 -25.07 11.59 5.51
N ARG A 39 -26.32 11.17 5.24
CA ARG A 39 -27.28 11.99 4.49
C ARG A 39 -27.54 13.32 5.18
N ARG A 40 -27.74 13.30 6.51
CA ARG A 40 -27.92 14.51 7.33
C ARG A 40 -26.68 15.39 7.34
N ASP A 41 -25.49 14.82 7.53
CA ASP A 41 -24.25 15.59 7.53
C ASP A 41 -23.93 16.20 6.15
N VAL A 42 -24.19 15.47 5.05
CA VAL A 42 -24.08 15.98 3.68
C VAL A 42 -25.11 17.09 3.42
N GLU A 43 -26.33 16.97 3.94
CA GLU A 43 -27.36 18.02 3.86
C GLU A 43 -26.93 19.29 4.59
N GLU A 44 -26.39 19.16 5.81
CA GLU A 44 -25.92 20.30 6.58
C GLU A 44 -24.70 20.97 5.93
N LEU A 45 -23.75 20.19 5.40
CA LEU A 45 -22.60 20.69 4.64
C LEU A 45 -23.01 21.37 3.33
N ALA A 46 -24.03 20.85 2.65
CA ALA A 46 -24.57 21.47 1.45
C ALA A 46 -25.30 22.78 1.74
N ARG A 47 -26.09 22.83 2.83
CA ARG A 47 -26.74 24.06 3.31
C ARG A 47 -25.73 25.12 3.71
N ALA A 48 -24.58 24.72 4.24
CA ALA A 48 -23.46 25.60 4.57
C ALA A 48 -22.60 25.99 3.35
N GLY A 49 -22.96 25.58 2.13
CA GLY A 49 -22.22 25.92 0.92
C GLY A 49 -20.84 25.27 0.82
N ARG A 50 -20.59 24.19 1.56
CA ARG A 50 -19.30 23.46 1.55
C ARG A 50 -19.30 22.26 0.61
N LEU A 51 -20.48 21.74 0.25
CA LEU A 51 -20.67 20.64 -0.70
C LEU A 51 -21.86 20.92 -1.63
N ARG A 52 -21.90 20.28 -2.80
CA ARG A 52 -23.10 20.19 -3.64
C ARG A 52 -23.67 18.78 -3.58
N ARG A 53 -25.00 18.67 -3.48
CA ARG A 53 -25.71 17.39 -3.46
C ARG A 53 -26.44 17.19 -4.80
N GLY A 54 -26.37 15.98 -5.37
CA GLY A 54 -27.21 15.57 -6.50
C GLY A 54 -27.56 14.08 -6.43
N HIS A 55 -28.84 13.71 -6.50
CA HIS A 55 -29.35 12.33 -6.58
C HIS A 55 -28.60 11.27 -5.72
N GLY A 56 -28.27 11.59 -4.46
CA GLY A 56 -27.55 10.67 -3.56
C GLY A 56 -26.02 10.68 -3.67
N VAL A 57 -25.47 11.69 -4.35
CA VAL A 57 -24.04 11.94 -4.55
C VAL A 57 -23.68 13.29 -3.92
N ALA A 58 -22.56 13.33 -3.19
CA ALA A 58 -21.91 14.55 -2.73
C ALA A 58 -20.80 14.93 -3.71
N ARG A 59 -20.70 16.22 -4.04
CA ARG A 59 -19.73 16.82 -4.96
C ARG A 59 -19.07 18.04 -4.31
N PRO A 60 -17.86 18.44 -4.71
CA PRO A 60 -17.20 19.60 -4.14
C PRO A 60 -17.89 20.86 -4.70
N VAL A 61 -17.80 21.96 -3.97
CA VAL A 61 -18.20 23.27 -4.50
C VAL A 61 -17.05 23.76 -5.37
N ARG A 62 -16.96 23.26 -6.60
CA ARG A 62 -16.15 23.90 -7.65
C ARG A 62 -17.05 24.88 -8.42
N GLU A 63 -16.61 26.13 -8.52
CA GLU A 63 -17.10 27.01 -9.59
C GLU A 63 -16.92 26.28 -10.92
N ALA A 64 -17.96 26.30 -11.75
CA ALA A 64 -17.99 25.53 -12.97
C ALA A 64 -16.97 26.10 -13.95
N GLN A 65 -15.87 25.38 -14.18
CA GLN A 65 -15.21 25.42 -15.48
C GLN A 65 -15.57 24.11 -16.20
N PRO A 66 -16.19 24.16 -17.39
CA PRO A 66 -16.59 22.98 -18.13
C PRO A 66 -15.39 22.10 -18.50
N PRO A 67 -15.59 20.80 -18.80
CA PRO A 67 -14.53 19.93 -19.27
C PRO A 67 -14.17 20.29 -20.70
N ALA A 68 -13.20 21.19 -20.88
CA ALA A 68 -12.56 21.37 -22.17
C ALA A 68 -11.49 20.29 -22.31
N ALA A 69 -11.65 19.44 -23.33
CA ALA A 69 -10.53 18.77 -23.96
C ALA A 69 -9.43 19.82 -24.17
N VAL A 70 -8.22 19.56 -23.69
CA VAL A 70 -7.07 20.42 -23.99
C VAL A 70 -6.39 19.81 -25.22
N PRO A 71 -6.63 20.34 -26.44
CA PRO A 71 -5.64 20.21 -27.49
C PRO A 71 -4.39 20.95 -27.04
N ALA A 72 -3.23 20.41 -27.37
CA ALA A 72 -1.94 21.03 -27.09
C ALA A 72 -1.92 22.49 -27.57
N SER A 73 -1.89 23.43 -26.63
CA SER A 73 -1.45 24.80 -26.88
C SER A 73 -0.24 25.06 -26.02
N ARG A 74 0.93 25.12 -26.69
CA ARG A 74 2.14 25.73 -26.14
C ARG A 74 1.77 27.15 -25.73
N SER A 75 1.82 27.43 -24.44
CA SER A 75 1.71 28.78 -23.89
C SER A 75 2.80 28.86 -22.82
N GLU A 76 3.98 29.28 -23.25
CA GLU A 76 4.98 29.87 -22.38
C GLU A 76 4.38 31.18 -21.84
N GLU A 77 4.19 31.28 -20.53
CA GLU A 77 4.29 32.52 -19.73
C GLU A 77 4.54 32.13 -18.25
N PRO A 78 5.32 32.92 -17.49
CA PRO A 78 6.12 32.46 -16.37
C PRO A 78 5.38 32.54 -15.02
N GLY A 79 5.18 31.38 -14.38
CA GLY A 79 4.47 31.28 -13.10
C GLY A 79 5.07 30.22 -12.19
N GLY A 80 6.27 30.52 -11.67
CA GLY A 80 6.96 29.76 -10.62
C GLY A 80 7.95 28.72 -11.13
N ASP A 81 9.24 29.00 -10.96
CA ASP A 81 10.37 28.05 -11.00
C ASP A 81 10.30 26.99 -9.87
N GLY A 82 9.13 26.82 -9.25
CA GLY A 82 8.81 25.74 -8.33
C GLY A 82 8.58 24.46 -9.12
N GLY A 83 9.66 23.73 -9.40
CA GLY A 83 9.61 22.44 -10.09
C GLY A 83 8.67 21.48 -9.37
N ALA A 84 7.93 20.72 -10.17
CA ALA A 84 6.91 19.84 -9.65
C ALA A 84 7.53 18.60 -9.00
N VAL A 85 6.89 18.08 -7.96
CA VAL A 85 7.13 16.73 -7.45
C VAL A 85 6.03 15.82 -7.97
N ALA A 86 6.43 14.74 -8.63
CA ALA A 86 5.52 13.71 -9.07
C ALA A 86 5.14 12.83 -7.88
N LEU A 87 3.85 12.54 -7.74
CA LEU A 87 3.31 11.69 -6.70
C LEU A 87 2.53 10.55 -7.35
N VAL A 88 3.11 9.35 -7.35
CA VAL A 88 2.56 8.17 -8.01
C VAL A 88 2.01 7.20 -6.97
N VAL A 89 0.69 7.08 -6.92
CA VAL A 89 -0.02 6.20 -5.96
C VAL A 89 -1.02 5.31 -6.66
N PRO A 90 -1.39 4.16 -6.09
CA PRO A 90 -2.28 3.25 -6.77
C PRO A 90 -3.75 3.60 -6.54
N GLU A 91 -4.60 3.26 -7.50
CA GLU A 91 -6.02 3.66 -7.57
C GLU A 91 -6.87 3.32 -6.32
N ARG A 92 -6.51 2.27 -5.56
CA ARG A 92 -7.30 1.77 -4.42
C ARG A 92 -6.49 1.64 -3.14
N HIS A 93 -6.14 2.77 -2.52
CA HIS A 93 -5.40 2.77 -1.25
C HIS A 93 -5.87 3.90 -0.31
N SER A 94 -6.93 3.64 0.46
CA SER A 94 -7.49 4.65 1.38
C SER A 94 -6.53 5.06 2.49
N TYR A 95 -5.62 4.17 2.91
CA TYR A 95 -4.64 4.49 3.95
C TYR A 95 -3.57 5.49 3.51
N LEU A 96 -3.37 5.69 2.20
CA LEU A 96 -2.37 6.64 1.71
C LEU A 96 -2.87 8.10 1.75
N TYR A 97 -4.18 8.34 1.87
CA TYR A 97 -4.73 9.70 1.75
C TYR A 97 -4.15 10.70 2.76
N GLU A 98 -3.97 10.28 4.02
CA GLU A 98 -3.37 11.14 5.05
C GLU A 98 -1.90 11.47 4.72
N THR A 99 -1.14 10.49 4.24
CA THR A 99 0.25 10.69 3.79
C THR A 99 0.30 11.64 2.59
N LEU A 100 -0.64 11.53 1.65
CA LEU A 100 -0.75 12.43 0.50
C LEU A 100 -1.11 13.85 0.93
N HIS A 101 -2.01 14.00 1.90
CA HIS A 101 -2.39 15.30 2.43
C HIS A 101 -1.21 15.98 3.12
N GLY A 102 -0.50 15.26 4.00
CA GLY A 102 0.70 15.78 4.66
C GLY A 102 1.81 16.15 3.66
N ALA A 103 2.09 15.29 2.68
CA ALA A 103 3.03 15.60 1.61
C ALA A 103 2.61 16.84 0.82
N ARG A 104 1.30 16.99 0.57
CA ARG A 104 0.78 18.15 -0.14
C ARG A 104 0.99 19.45 0.61
N THR A 105 0.64 19.48 1.89
CA THR A 105 0.82 20.66 2.74
C THR A 105 2.26 21.14 2.72
N VAL A 106 3.23 20.24 2.95
CA VAL A 106 4.66 20.60 3.01
C VAL A 106 5.20 21.08 1.67
N LEU A 107 4.81 20.43 0.57
CA LEU A 107 5.26 20.82 -0.77
C LEU A 107 4.68 22.19 -1.18
N GLU A 108 3.42 22.45 -0.86
CA GLU A 108 2.78 23.75 -1.13
C GLU A 108 3.39 24.88 -0.31
N GLU A 109 3.64 24.65 0.98
CA GLU A 109 4.36 25.60 1.86
C GLU A 109 5.77 25.91 1.35
N SER A 110 6.39 24.96 0.67
CA SER A 110 7.72 25.11 0.05
C SER A 110 7.68 25.74 -1.35
N GLY A 111 6.50 26.16 -1.83
CA GLY A 111 6.33 26.73 -3.17
C GLY A 111 6.48 25.73 -4.31
N MET A 112 6.44 24.43 -4.03
CA MET A 112 6.54 23.36 -5.02
C MET A 112 5.16 22.90 -5.49
N ARG A 113 5.04 22.61 -6.79
CA ARG A 113 3.81 22.02 -7.37
C ARG A 113 3.80 20.51 -7.19
N ILE A 114 2.60 19.93 -7.18
CA ILE A 114 2.41 18.47 -7.07
C ILE A 114 1.68 17.97 -8.30
N ALA A 115 2.26 16.98 -8.96
CA ALA A 115 1.62 16.25 -10.04
C ALA A 115 1.17 14.88 -9.50
N LEU A 116 -0.13 14.72 -9.22
CA LEU A 116 -0.69 13.46 -8.75
C LEU A 116 -0.99 12.52 -9.92
N HIS A 117 -0.40 11.33 -9.92
CA HIS A 117 -0.64 10.27 -10.88
C HIS A 117 -1.22 9.05 -10.18
N ILE A 118 -2.37 8.58 -10.67
CA ILE A 118 -3.05 7.41 -10.11
C ILE A 118 -2.73 6.20 -10.99
N ALA A 119 -1.98 5.25 -10.43
CA ALA A 119 -1.60 4.02 -11.11
C ALA A 119 -2.78 3.02 -11.14
N PRO A 120 -3.19 2.55 -12.33
CA PRO A 120 -4.24 1.55 -12.47
C PRO A 120 -3.83 0.19 -11.91
N GLN A 121 -4.80 -0.72 -11.79
CA GLN A 121 -4.58 -2.07 -11.28
C GLN A 121 -3.97 -3.04 -12.32
N SER A 122 -2.87 -2.64 -12.96
CA SER A 122 -2.09 -3.48 -13.86
C SER A 122 -0.61 -3.51 -13.45
N ALA A 123 0.06 -4.64 -13.67
CA ALA A 123 1.49 -4.76 -13.37
C ALA A 123 2.30 -3.80 -14.25
N GLY A 124 3.32 -3.15 -13.68
CA GLY A 124 4.20 -2.23 -14.38
C GLY A 124 3.54 -0.91 -14.80
N ALA A 125 2.35 -0.59 -14.30
CA ALA A 125 1.64 0.64 -14.64
C ALA A 125 2.33 1.90 -14.12
N GLU A 126 3.14 1.76 -13.05
CA GLU A 126 3.85 2.87 -12.44
C GLU A 126 4.92 3.46 -13.35
N ARG A 127 5.66 2.62 -14.09
CA ARG A 127 6.82 3.06 -14.88
C ARG A 127 6.45 4.08 -15.98
N PRO A 128 5.46 3.84 -16.86
CA PRO A 128 5.06 4.84 -17.86
C PRO A 128 4.55 6.15 -17.26
N LEU A 129 3.96 6.10 -16.06
CA LEU A 129 3.48 7.30 -15.36
C LEU A 129 4.66 8.12 -14.82
N VAL A 130 5.67 7.46 -14.25
CA VAL A 130 6.90 8.10 -13.79
C VAL A 130 7.64 8.72 -14.98
N GLU A 131 7.86 7.95 -16.05
CA GLU A 131 8.57 8.43 -17.25
C GLU A 131 7.90 9.69 -17.82
N ARG A 132 6.56 9.71 -17.87
CA ARG A 132 5.80 10.89 -18.31
C ARG A 132 5.93 12.07 -17.36
N ALA A 133 5.82 11.84 -16.05
CA ALA A 133 5.95 12.91 -15.06
C ALA A 133 7.34 13.57 -15.10
N LEU A 134 8.40 12.78 -15.32
CA LEU A 134 9.76 13.29 -15.50
C LEU A 134 9.91 14.06 -16.81
N ALA A 135 9.32 13.57 -17.91
CA ALA A 135 9.30 14.30 -19.18
C ALA A 135 8.54 15.64 -19.08
N ASP A 136 7.53 15.71 -18.23
CA ASP A 136 6.76 16.92 -17.91
C ASP A 136 7.51 17.88 -16.93
N GLY A 137 8.75 17.55 -16.57
CA GLY A 137 9.62 18.41 -15.77
C GLY A 137 9.53 18.21 -14.25
N ALA A 138 9.03 17.07 -13.78
CA ALA A 138 9.10 16.75 -12.35
C ALA A 138 10.55 16.66 -11.88
N ARG A 139 10.88 17.41 -10.81
CA ARG A 139 12.23 17.48 -10.20
C ARG A 139 12.41 16.49 -9.05
N GLY A 140 11.39 15.72 -8.71
CA GLY A 140 11.42 14.70 -7.65
C GLY A 140 10.23 13.75 -7.75
N LEU A 141 10.33 12.60 -7.08
CA LEU A 141 9.33 11.54 -7.10
C LEU A 141 9.00 11.05 -5.69
N LEU A 142 7.72 11.00 -5.39
CA LEU A 142 7.13 10.23 -4.30
C LEU A 142 6.34 9.08 -4.91
N ILE A 143 6.63 7.83 -4.54
CA ILE A 143 5.99 6.67 -5.16
C ILE A 143 5.62 5.60 -4.14
N ALA A 144 4.42 5.02 -4.27
CA ALA A 144 3.97 3.86 -3.51
C ALA A 144 3.77 2.64 -4.43
N PRO A 145 4.84 1.92 -4.82
CA PRO A 145 4.76 0.80 -5.77
C PRO A 145 3.80 -0.30 -5.32
N ARG A 146 3.13 -0.99 -6.24
CA ARG A 146 2.13 -2.03 -5.91
C ARG A 146 2.70 -3.41 -5.63
N TRP A 147 3.95 -3.68 -6.01
CA TRP A 147 4.73 -4.91 -5.77
C TRP A 147 3.92 -6.09 -5.21
N ARG A 148 3.08 -6.69 -6.06
CA ARG A 148 2.12 -7.74 -5.65
C ARG A 148 2.83 -9.00 -5.18
N ASN A 149 4.08 -9.21 -5.62
CA ASN A 149 4.94 -10.34 -5.28
C ASN A 149 6.42 -9.94 -5.34
N ALA A 150 7.31 -10.83 -4.91
CA ALA A 150 8.75 -10.54 -4.88
C ALA A 150 9.37 -10.35 -6.27
N CYS A 151 8.81 -11.00 -7.30
CA CYS A 151 9.27 -10.85 -8.68
C CYS A 151 8.98 -9.44 -9.22
N SER A 152 7.74 -8.95 -9.08
CA SER A 152 7.37 -7.57 -9.46
C SER A 152 8.16 -6.51 -8.71
N GLU A 153 8.49 -6.77 -7.44
CA GLU A 153 9.39 -5.92 -6.66
C GLU A 153 10.80 -5.85 -7.26
N GLU A 154 11.40 -7.01 -7.56
CA GLU A 154 12.75 -7.09 -8.12
C GLU A 154 12.84 -6.45 -9.51
N LEU A 155 11.82 -6.63 -10.35
CA LEU A 155 11.77 -6.04 -11.70
C LEU A 155 11.79 -4.51 -11.67
N ASP A 156 11.27 -3.90 -10.61
CA ASP A 156 11.23 -2.46 -10.50
C ASP A 156 12.53 -1.85 -9.97
N TYR A 157 13.40 -2.65 -9.34
CA TYR A 157 14.63 -2.16 -8.72
C TYR A 157 15.55 -1.45 -9.71
N GLY A 158 15.74 -2.02 -10.90
CA GLY A 158 16.67 -1.47 -11.89
C GLY A 158 16.27 -0.08 -12.37
N TRP A 159 15.00 0.11 -12.76
CA TRP A 159 14.55 1.38 -13.31
C TRP A 159 14.32 2.44 -12.23
N LEU A 160 13.89 2.06 -11.03
CA LEU A 160 13.74 3.01 -9.90
C LEU A 160 15.10 3.50 -9.38
N ALA A 161 16.10 2.62 -9.28
CA ALA A 161 17.45 3.01 -8.86
C ALA A 161 18.15 3.91 -9.90
N GLY A 162 17.77 3.78 -11.17
CA GLY A 162 18.33 4.56 -12.27
C GLY A 162 17.69 5.93 -12.48
N LEU A 163 16.73 6.35 -11.64
CA LEU A 163 16.09 7.65 -11.77
C LEU A 163 17.07 8.79 -11.44
N GLY A 164 17.14 9.79 -12.32
CA GLY A 164 18.00 10.97 -12.15
C GLY A 164 17.45 12.05 -11.22
N VAL A 165 16.40 11.76 -10.45
CA VAL A 165 15.76 12.71 -9.53
C VAL A 165 15.66 12.13 -8.12
N PRO A 166 15.65 12.97 -7.06
CA PRO A 166 15.36 12.52 -5.71
C PRO A 166 14.05 11.74 -5.66
N THR A 167 14.13 10.52 -5.13
CA THR A 167 13.02 9.57 -5.11
C THR A 167 12.81 9.03 -3.70
N VAL A 168 11.58 9.15 -3.21
CA VAL A 168 11.17 8.62 -1.91
C VAL A 168 10.12 7.53 -2.11
N LEU A 169 10.38 6.37 -1.53
CA LEU A 169 9.43 5.27 -1.47
C LEU A 169 8.46 5.48 -0.31
N MET A 170 7.17 5.42 -0.62
CA MET A 170 6.09 5.56 0.36
C MET A 170 5.53 4.19 0.72
N GLU A 171 5.45 3.91 2.03
CA GLU A 171 4.92 2.66 2.60
C GLU A 171 5.63 1.40 2.09
N ARG A 172 6.84 1.53 1.52
CA ARG A 172 7.68 0.41 1.06
C ARG A 172 9.06 0.49 1.67
N ARG A 173 9.49 -0.62 2.27
CA ARG A 173 10.84 -0.79 2.80
C ARG A 173 11.62 -1.73 1.87
N PRO A 174 12.60 -1.23 1.11
CA PRO A 174 13.47 -2.07 0.30
C PRO A 174 14.19 -3.13 1.14
N ARG A 175 14.44 -4.28 0.53
CA ARG A 175 15.25 -5.34 1.15
C ARG A 175 16.68 -4.84 1.40
N PRO A 176 17.28 -5.14 2.57
CA PRO A 176 18.69 -4.87 2.82
C PRO A 176 19.57 -5.43 1.70
N GLY A 177 20.47 -4.60 1.18
CA GLY A 177 21.39 -4.97 0.10
C GLY A 177 20.78 -4.97 -1.32
N SER A 178 19.51 -4.60 -1.50
CA SER A 178 18.94 -4.41 -2.84
C SER A 178 19.40 -3.11 -3.50
N ALA A 179 19.19 -2.97 -4.82
CA ALA A 179 19.51 -1.73 -5.54
C ALA A 179 18.72 -0.51 -5.03
N LEU A 180 17.57 -0.73 -4.38
CA LEU A 180 16.77 0.33 -3.76
C LEU A 180 17.10 0.55 -2.29
N HIS A 181 18.02 -0.20 -1.68
CA HIS A 181 18.33 -0.09 -0.25
C HIS A 181 18.78 1.32 0.17
N ALA A 182 19.43 2.04 -0.75
CA ALA A 182 19.91 3.41 -0.52
C ALA A 182 18.86 4.50 -0.83
N LEU A 183 17.70 4.16 -1.37
CA LEU A 183 16.64 5.15 -1.59
C LEU A 183 15.98 5.52 -0.26
N ASP A 184 15.59 6.80 -0.16
CA ASP A 184 14.78 7.28 0.94
C ASP A 184 13.44 6.55 0.98
N SER A 185 13.01 6.21 2.20
CA SER A 185 11.75 5.51 2.43
C SER A 185 11.05 6.08 3.66
N VAL A 186 9.75 6.35 3.50
CA VAL A 186 8.86 6.69 4.59
C VAL A 186 7.82 5.58 4.67
N CYS A 187 7.83 4.82 5.76
CA CYS A 187 6.91 3.71 5.94
C CYS A 187 6.52 3.54 7.41
N SER A 188 5.29 3.09 7.62
CA SER A 188 4.85 2.55 8.90
C SER A 188 5.69 1.35 9.31
N ASP A 189 5.97 1.22 10.62
CA ASP A 189 6.63 0.04 11.15
C ASP A 189 5.65 -1.13 11.25
N HIS A 190 5.46 -1.83 10.12
CA HIS A 190 4.55 -2.97 10.05
C HIS A 190 4.99 -4.13 10.96
N TRP A 191 6.29 -4.29 11.22
CA TRP A 191 6.78 -5.34 12.12
C TRP A 191 6.35 -5.01 13.55
N TYR A 192 6.64 -3.78 14.01
CA TYR A 192 6.30 -3.37 15.36
C TYR A 192 4.79 -3.29 15.58
N GLY A 193 4.02 -2.83 14.58
CA GLY A 193 2.56 -2.89 14.63
C GLY A 193 2.02 -4.32 14.78
N THR A 194 2.64 -5.29 14.09
CA THR A 194 2.30 -6.71 14.25
C THR A 194 2.68 -7.23 15.63
N HIS A 195 3.84 -6.80 16.15
CA HIS A 195 4.29 -7.14 17.50
C HIS A 195 3.29 -6.70 18.56
N LEU A 196 2.86 -5.43 18.51
CA LEU A 196 1.86 -4.88 19.42
C LEU A 196 0.53 -5.63 19.35
N ALA A 197 0.10 -6.02 18.15
CA ALA A 197 -1.14 -6.77 17.97
C ALA A 197 -1.07 -8.17 18.59
N VAL A 198 0.02 -8.90 18.36
CA VAL A 198 0.22 -10.25 18.94
C VAL A 198 0.39 -10.14 20.46
N GLU A 199 1.17 -9.16 20.94
CA GLU A 199 1.34 -8.91 22.38
C GLU A 199 0.00 -8.66 23.06
N HIS A 200 -0.84 -7.83 22.46
CA HIS A 200 -2.16 -7.54 23.01
C HIS A 200 -3.03 -8.79 23.09
N LEU A 201 -3.07 -9.62 22.04
CA LEU A 201 -3.83 -10.87 22.05
C LEU A 201 -3.33 -11.84 23.13
N VAL A 202 -2.01 -11.98 23.29
CA VAL A 202 -1.41 -12.80 24.34
C VAL A 202 -1.74 -12.25 25.72
N SER A 203 -1.72 -10.92 25.91
CA SER A 203 -2.09 -10.28 27.18
C SER A 203 -3.53 -10.53 27.60
N LEU A 204 -4.43 -10.77 26.63
CA LEU A 204 -5.81 -11.17 26.84
C LEU A 204 -5.98 -12.68 27.09
N GLY A 205 -4.88 -13.45 27.05
CA GLY A 205 -4.87 -14.89 27.26
C GLY A 205 -5.09 -15.72 26.00
N HIS A 206 -5.11 -15.12 24.80
CA HIS A 206 -5.24 -15.88 23.56
C HIS A 206 -3.92 -16.62 23.25
N ARG A 207 -4.01 -17.95 23.15
CA ARG A 207 -2.88 -18.86 22.88
C ARG A 207 -2.87 -19.42 21.46
N ARG A 208 -4.00 -19.33 20.76
CA ARG A 208 -4.18 -19.82 19.39
C ARG A 208 -4.59 -18.67 18.48
N ILE A 209 -3.73 -18.27 17.56
CA ILE A 209 -3.89 -17.01 16.81
C ILE A 209 -3.88 -17.26 15.31
N VAL A 210 -4.88 -16.74 14.60
CA VAL A 210 -4.95 -16.80 13.13
C VAL A 210 -4.80 -15.40 12.56
N LEU A 211 -3.85 -15.22 11.64
CA LEU A 211 -3.76 -14.02 10.81
C LEU A 211 -4.52 -14.23 9.51
N ALA A 212 -5.57 -13.45 9.27
CA ALA A 212 -6.20 -13.35 7.96
C ALA A 212 -5.63 -12.16 7.17
N ALA A 213 -4.93 -12.42 6.06
CA ALA A 213 -4.32 -11.36 5.23
C ALA A 213 -4.43 -11.65 3.73
N ARG A 214 -4.45 -10.60 2.89
CA ARG A 214 -4.49 -10.72 1.42
C ARG A 214 -3.16 -11.21 0.86
N ASP A 215 -3.14 -12.10 -0.14
CA ASP A 215 -1.87 -12.54 -0.74
C ASP A 215 -1.26 -11.48 -1.67
N ASP A 216 -2.12 -10.72 -2.34
CA ASP A 216 -1.78 -9.79 -3.42
C ASP A 216 -1.41 -8.35 -2.99
N SER A 217 -0.98 -8.15 -1.74
CA SER A 217 -0.64 -6.84 -1.19
C SER A 217 0.78 -6.80 -0.63
N PRO A 218 1.62 -5.81 -0.99
CA PRO A 218 2.99 -5.68 -0.50
C PRO A 218 3.00 -5.54 1.04
N THR A 219 2.14 -4.69 1.58
CA THR A 219 2.00 -4.52 3.04
C THR A 219 1.58 -5.83 3.71
N ALA A 220 0.64 -6.56 3.11
CA ALA A 220 0.21 -7.85 3.66
C ALA A 220 1.34 -8.90 3.63
N ARG A 221 2.22 -8.89 2.63
CA ARG A 221 3.42 -9.75 2.62
C ARG A 221 4.30 -9.47 3.83
N SER A 222 4.58 -8.19 4.12
CA SER A 222 5.36 -7.78 5.28
C SER A 222 4.70 -8.17 6.60
N ILE A 223 3.38 -7.96 6.74
CA ILE A 223 2.63 -8.34 7.95
C ILE A 223 2.63 -9.87 8.14
N ARG A 224 2.46 -10.67 7.08
CA ARG A 224 2.53 -12.14 7.16
C ARG A 224 3.89 -12.61 7.66
N ALA A 225 4.97 -12.06 7.11
CA ALA A 225 6.33 -12.40 7.50
C ALA A 225 6.58 -12.03 8.97
N ALA A 226 6.22 -10.81 9.38
CA ALA A 226 6.36 -10.36 10.76
C ALA A 226 5.54 -11.22 11.73
N PHE A 227 4.29 -11.54 11.39
CA PHE A 227 3.42 -12.36 12.24
C PHE A 227 3.99 -13.76 12.44
N ALA A 228 4.45 -14.41 11.36
CA ALA A 228 5.04 -15.74 11.43
C ALA A 228 6.30 -15.75 12.31
N GLU A 229 7.17 -14.74 12.16
CA GLU A 229 8.36 -14.57 12.98
C GLU A 229 8.02 -14.37 14.46
N ILE A 230 7.13 -13.41 14.77
CA ILE A 230 6.76 -13.03 16.14
C ILE A 230 6.02 -14.18 16.84
N ALA A 231 5.07 -14.82 16.16
CA ALA A 231 4.31 -15.94 16.72
C ALA A 231 5.21 -17.15 17.01
N ALA A 232 6.15 -17.46 16.11
CA ALA A 232 7.12 -18.54 16.33
C ALA A 232 8.10 -18.27 17.48
N ALA A 233 8.40 -16.99 17.75
CA ALA A 233 9.32 -16.58 18.81
C ALA A 233 8.67 -16.50 20.21
N ARG A 234 7.34 -16.58 20.32
CA ARG A 234 6.61 -16.46 21.59
C ARG A 234 6.14 -17.82 22.11
N PRO A 235 6.71 -18.33 23.22
CA PRO A 235 6.27 -19.58 23.84
C PRO A 235 4.80 -19.59 24.26
N GLU A 236 4.23 -18.40 24.50
CA GLU A 236 2.81 -18.23 24.84
C GLU A 236 1.85 -18.58 23.71
N VAL A 237 2.31 -18.57 22.46
CA VAL A 237 1.49 -18.88 21.29
C VAL A 237 1.64 -20.38 21.00
N GLU A 238 0.64 -21.15 21.42
CA GLU A 238 0.61 -22.62 21.28
C GLU A 238 0.35 -23.07 19.84
N ASP A 239 -0.45 -22.30 19.09
CA ASP A 239 -0.82 -22.61 17.71
C ASP A 239 -1.03 -21.32 16.93
N TRP A 240 -0.55 -21.29 15.69
CA TRP A 240 -0.79 -20.17 14.81
C TRP A 240 -0.84 -20.58 13.35
N SER A 241 -1.59 -19.81 12.57
CA SER A 241 -1.66 -19.98 11.13
C SER A 241 -1.91 -18.66 10.42
N VAL A 242 -1.54 -18.63 9.15
CA VAL A 242 -1.89 -17.54 8.25
C VAL A 242 -2.89 -18.07 7.24
N VAL A 243 -4.03 -17.39 7.14
CA VAL A 243 -5.09 -17.71 6.18
C VAL A 243 -5.21 -16.56 5.18
N LEU A 244 -5.38 -16.91 3.91
CA LEU A 244 -5.55 -15.92 2.85
C LEU A 244 -6.99 -15.41 2.83
N SER A 245 -7.17 -14.09 2.93
CA SER A 245 -8.50 -13.48 3.13
C SER A 245 -9.47 -13.63 1.94
N SER A 246 -9.06 -14.14 0.77
CA SER A 246 -9.98 -14.39 -0.36
C SER A 246 -9.37 -15.22 -1.50
N PRO A 247 -10.14 -16.09 -2.18
CA PRO A 247 -9.76 -16.75 -3.43
C PRO A 247 -9.46 -15.79 -4.60
N GLN A 248 -9.92 -14.54 -4.55
CA GLN A 248 -9.64 -13.51 -5.57
C GLN A 248 -8.40 -12.66 -5.23
N ALA A 249 -7.83 -12.82 -4.03
CA ALA A 249 -6.66 -12.07 -3.58
C ALA A 249 -5.37 -12.79 -3.97
N VAL A 250 -5.28 -13.34 -5.18
CA VAL A 250 -4.12 -14.07 -5.71
C VAL A 250 -3.18 -13.07 -6.41
N PRO A 251 -1.85 -13.20 -6.28
CA PRO A 251 -0.91 -12.48 -7.12
C PRO A 251 -1.28 -12.72 -8.60
N GLY A 252 -1.25 -11.66 -9.42
CA GLY A 252 -1.52 -11.82 -10.84
C GLY A 252 -0.42 -12.67 -11.49
N PRO A 253 -0.66 -13.22 -12.70
CA PRO A 253 0.38 -13.90 -13.46
C PRO A 253 1.64 -13.03 -13.54
N GLY A 254 2.82 -13.64 -13.34
CA GLY A 254 4.09 -12.96 -13.57
C GLY A 254 4.22 -12.56 -15.05
N PRO A 255 5.18 -11.69 -15.42
CA PRO A 255 5.35 -11.25 -16.81
C PRO A 255 5.61 -12.40 -17.80
N ASP A 256 6.08 -13.56 -17.32
CA ASP A 256 6.33 -14.76 -18.14
C ASP A 256 5.16 -15.76 -18.17
N SER A 257 4.02 -15.43 -17.54
CA SER A 257 2.85 -16.30 -17.62
C SER A 257 2.07 -16.01 -18.89
N PRO A 258 1.80 -17.03 -19.73
CA PRO A 258 0.99 -16.84 -20.93
C PRO A 258 -0.39 -16.31 -20.51
N ALA A 259 -0.85 -15.26 -21.19
CA ALA A 259 -2.17 -14.67 -20.96
C ALA A 259 -3.24 -15.76 -21.11
N ALA A 260 -3.75 -16.28 -19.99
CA ALA A 260 -4.81 -17.27 -20.00
C ALA A 260 -6.10 -16.59 -20.49
N GLY A 261 -6.44 -16.87 -21.75
CA GLY A 261 -7.74 -16.54 -22.32
C GLY A 261 -8.86 -17.14 -21.48
N GLY A 262 -9.92 -16.35 -21.27
CA GLY A 262 -11.07 -16.73 -20.48
C GLY A 262 -11.75 -18.00 -21.02
N GLY A 263 -11.71 -19.06 -20.21
CA GLY A 263 -12.51 -20.25 -20.36
C GLY A 263 -12.88 -20.75 -18.97
N ALA A 264 -14.18 -20.74 -18.66
CA ALA A 264 -14.70 -21.27 -17.42
C ALA A 264 -14.43 -22.79 -17.34
N ALA A 265 -13.72 -23.24 -16.32
CA ALA A 265 -13.67 -24.63 -15.92
C ALA A 265 -13.74 -24.71 -14.39
N VAL A 266 -14.80 -25.35 -13.92
CA VAL A 266 -14.98 -25.80 -12.54
C VAL A 266 -14.15 -27.08 -12.39
N GLU A 267 -13.15 -27.09 -11.52
CA GLU A 267 -12.55 -28.37 -11.11
C GLU A 267 -11.93 -28.34 -9.70
N SER A 268 -12.50 -29.21 -8.85
CA SER A 268 -11.92 -29.99 -7.76
C SER A 268 -10.69 -29.45 -7.03
N ALA A 269 -10.88 -29.03 -5.78
CA ALA A 269 -9.82 -28.73 -4.82
C ALA A 269 -8.99 -29.99 -4.50
N ALA A 270 -7.73 -30.01 -4.90
CA ALA A 270 -6.73 -30.94 -4.38
C ALA A 270 -6.34 -30.56 -2.94
N PRO A 271 -6.12 -31.53 -2.03
CA PRO A 271 -5.73 -31.24 -0.65
C PRO A 271 -4.32 -30.61 -0.59
N PRO A 272 -4.04 -29.78 0.43
CA PRO A 272 -2.74 -29.12 0.58
C PRO A 272 -1.61 -30.14 0.78
N PRO A 273 -0.38 -29.83 0.31
CA PRO A 273 0.76 -30.71 0.49
C PRO A 273 1.10 -30.89 1.99
N PRO A 274 1.60 -32.07 2.40
CA PRO A 274 1.95 -32.32 3.78
C PRO A 274 3.10 -31.40 4.26
N ARG A 275 3.04 -31.03 5.53
CA ARG A 275 4.07 -30.24 6.23
C ARG A 275 5.46 -30.89 6.02
N PRO A 276 6.54 -30.11 5.82
CA PRO A 276 7.88 -30.68 5.77
C PRO A 276 8.22 -31.28 7.13
N THR A 277 8.30 -32.61 7.19
CA THR A 277 8.89 -33.36 8.30
C THR A 277 10.38 -33.04 8.38
N ALA A 278 10.83 -32.61 9.56
CA ALA A 278 12.25 -32.44 9.86
C ALA A 278 13.01 -33.76 9.63
N ALA A 279 14.05 -33.72 8.80
CA ALA A 279 14.95 -34.84 8.62
C ALA A 279 15.81 -35.05 9.90
N PRO A 280 16.10 -36.30 10.30
CA PRO A 280 16.92 -36.59 11.46
C PRO A 280 18.37 -36.12 11.28
N LEU A 281 18.95 -35.60 12.37
CA LEU A 281 20.29 -35.00 12.50
C LEU A 281 21.48 -35.97 12.32
N SER A 282 21.42 -36.97 11.43
CA SER A 282 22.49 -37.99 11.30
C SER A 282 23.29 -37.96 10.00
N THR A 283 23.10 -36.97 9.11
CA THR A 283 23.89 -36.84 7.88
C THR A 283 24.37 -35.40 7.65
N TRP A 284 25.28 -34.94 8.51
CA TRP A 284 26.13 -33.79 8.23
C TRP A 284 27.59 -34.16 8.53
N PRO A 285 28.55 -33.89 7.61
CA PRO A 285 29.95 -34.21 7.83
C PRO A 285 30.54 -33.38 8.98
N ARG A 286 31.26 -34.06 9.88
CA ARG A 286 31.97 -33.44 11.01
C ARG A 286 33.10 -32.55 10.48
N CYS A 287 32.87 -31.25 10.42
CA CYS A 287 33.93 -30.26 10.36
C CYS A 287 33.83 -29.37 11.60
N CYS A 288 34.64 -29.69 12.61
CA CYS A 288 35.30 -28.71 13.50
C CYS A 288 36.22 -29.46 14.46
N GLY A 289 37.51 -29.14 14.36
CA GLY A 289 38.51 -29.42 15.38
C GLY A 289 38.19 -28.68 16.68
N SER A 290 38.80 -29.18 17.74
CA SER A 290 38.63 -28.83 19.15
C SER A 290 38.71 -27.33 19.49
N GLY A 291 37.71 -26.86 20.25
CA GLY A 291 37.93 -25.85 21.31
C GLY A 291 37.58 -24.39 21.00
N ALA A 292 36.28 -24.04 20.93
CA ALA A 292 35.76 -22.69 21.22
C ALA A 292 34.24 -22.72 21.52
N PRO A 293 33.69 -21.83 22.39
CA PRO A 293 32.35 -21.95 22.94
C PRO A 293 31.22 -21.54 21.97
N ARG A 294 30.10 -22.28 22.04
CA ARG A 294 28.88 -22.15 21.22
C ARG A 294 28.10 -20.85 21.48
N ARG A 295 28.57 -19.71 20.99
CA ARG A 295 27.73 -18.53 20.69
C ARG A 295 28.37 -17.82 19.49
N ARG A 296 27.57 -17.57 18.44
CA ARG A 296 27.92 -17.02 17.11
C ARG A 296 28.23 -18.08 16.05
N CYS A 297 27.17 -18.54 15.36
CA CYS A 297 27.21 -18.95 13.96
C CYS A 297 25.78 -19.26 13.48
N CYS A 298 25.01 -18.21 13.20
CA CYS A 298 23.80 -18.30 12.35
C CYS A 298 23.78 -17.07 11.44
N THR A 299 24.82 -16.96 10.61
CA THR A 299 24.83 -16.07 9.44
C THR A 299 25.48 -16.85 8.30
N ALA A 300 24.75 -17.81 7.73
CA ALA A 300 25.02 -18.39 6.40
C ALA A 300 24.02 -19.51 6.12
N MET A 301 22.85 -19.19 5.56
CA MET A 301 22.12 -20.12 4.67
C MET A 301 20.90 -19.45 4.03
N TRP A 302 21.14 -18.52 3.09
CA TRP A 302 20.13 -18.07 2.12
C TRP A 302 20.82 -17.94 0.76
N THR A 303 21.06 -19.09 0.13
CA THR A 303 21.28 -19.21 -1.32
C THR A 303 20.95 -20.65 -1.72
N ARG A 304 19.70 -20.85 -2.14
CA ARG A 304 19.28 -21.63 -3.32
C ARG A 304 17.77 -21.54 -3.45
#